data_AF-A0A7Z0MNJ5-F1
#
_entry.id   AF-A0A7Z0MNJ5-F1
#
_cell.length_a   1.000
_cell.length_b   1.000
_cell.length_c   1.000
_cell.angle_alpha   90.00
_cell.angle_beta   90.00
_cell.angle_gamma   90.00
#
_symmetry.space_group_name_H-M   'P 1'
#
loop_
_entity.id
_entity.type
_entity.pdbx_description
1 polymer ?
#
loop_
_entity_poly.entity_id
_entity_poly.type
_entity_poly.pdbx_seq_one_letter_code
_entity_poly.pdbx_strand_id
1 'polypeptide(L)' 'MLLDQIRAVDKMRLAKKLGILDNKTQVKLCDSLHELFVF' A
#
# COMPACT_ATOMS: atom_id res chain seq x y z
N MET A 1 2.14 -8.62 2.71
CA MET A 1 2.79 -7.50 2.00
C MET A 1 3.87 -6.95 2.92
N LEU A 2 5.05 -6.63 2.40
CA LEU A 2 6.12 -5.96 3.15
C LEU A 2 5.82 -4.45 3.13
N LEU A 3 5.17 -3.97 4.19
CA LEU A 3 4.79 -2.56 4.34
C LEU A 3 6.01 -1.67 4.63
N ASP A 4 7.10 -2.26 5.10
CA ASP A 4 8.41 -1.64 5.32
C ASP A 4 9.12 -1.25 4.01
N GLN A 5 8.68 -1.76 2.85
CA GLN A 5 9.30 -1.48 1.54
C GLN A 5 8.55 -0.45 0.70
N ILE A 6 7.77 0.41 1.36
CA ILE A 6 7.05 1.48 0.67
C ILE A 6 8.04 2.46 0.07
N ARG A 7 7.76 2.84 -1.18
CA ARG A 7 8.59 3.79 -1.93
C ARG A 7 7.71 4.69 -2.76
N ALA A 8 8.17 5.93 -2.93
CA ALA A 8 7.62 6.81 -3.97
C ALA A 8 7.90 6.20 -5.35
N VAL A 9 6.91 6.22 -6.22
CA VAL A 9 7.03 5.79 -7.62
C VAL A 9 6.40 6.80 -8.55
N ASP A 10 7.06 7.06 -9.67
CA ASP A 10 6.49 7.86 -10.74
C ASP A 10 5.44 7.06 -11.53
N LYS A 11 4.41 7.74 -12.05
CA LYS A 11 3.32 7.10 -12.80
C LYS A 11 3.79 6.43 -14.09
N MET A 12 4.84 6.92 -14.74
CA MET A 12 5.43 6.27 -15.93
C MET A 12 5.98 4.88 -15.63
N ARG A 13 6.30 4.57 -14.36
CA ARG A 13 6.79 3.24 -13.95
C ARG A 13 5.67 2.22 -13.78
N LEU A 14 4.40 2.65 -13.82
CA LEU A 14 3.25 1.76 -13.71
C LEU A 14 2.91 1.17 -15.08
N ALA A 15 3.44 -0.03 -15.36
CA ALA A 15 3.26 -0.68 -16.66
C ALA A 15 1.82 -1.17 -16.91
N LYS A 16 1.11 -1.64 -15.87
CA LYS A 16 -0.27 -2.12 -15.98
C LYS A 16 -0.98 -2.20 -14.62
N LYS A 17 -2.31 -2.11 -14.65
CA LYS A 17 -3.16 -2.37 -13.48
C LYS A 17 -3.29 -3.88 -13.27
N LEU A 18 -2.90 -4.36 -12.09
CA LEU A 18 -2.98 -5.79 -11.73
C LEU A 18 -4.30 -6.17 -11.03
N GLY A 19 -4.98 -5.20 -10.44
CA GLY A 19 -6.21 -5.43 -9.69
C GLY A 19 -6.58 -4.25 -8.81
N ILE A 20 -7.54 -4.48 -7.91
CA ILE A 20 -7.95 -3.54 -6.86
C ILE A 20 -7.98 -4.35 -5.56
N LEU A 21 -7.49 -3.76 -4.47
CA LEU A 21 -7.59 -4.37 -3.14
C LEU A 21 -9.05 -4.37 -2.67
N ASP A 22 -9.49 -5.45 -2.05
CA ASP A 22 -10.80 -5.50 -1.42
C ASP A 22 -10.88 -4.58 -0.20
N ASN A 23 -12.10 -4.20 0.16
CA ASN A 23 -12.33 -3.18 1.18
C ASN A 23 -11.81 -3.59 2.57
N LYS A 24 -11.90 -4.89 2.92
CA LYS A 24 -11.40 -5.38 4.22
C LYS A 24 -9.87 -5.33 4.27
N THR A 25 -9.21 -5.68 3.18
CA THR A 25 -7.76 -5.60 3.07
C THR A 25 -7.30 -4.15 3.08
N GLN A 26 -8.01 -3.21 2.44
CA GLN A 26 -7.67 -1.78 2.48
C GLN A 26 -7.67 -1.21 3.92
N VAL A 27 -8.69 -1.52 4.72
CA VAL A 27 -8.77 -1.05 6.12
C VAL A 27 -7.61 -1.60 6.94
N LYS A 28 -7.36 -2.92 6.89
CA LYS A 28 -6.23 -3.53 7.60
C LYS A 28 -4.88 -2.93 7.20
N LEU A 29 -4.72 -2.58 5.92
CA LEU A 29 -3.49 -2.00 5.40
C LEU A 29 -3.30 -0.58 5.96
N CYS A 30 -4.36 0.22 6.01
CA CYS A 30 -4.33 1.54 6.67
C CYS A 30 -3.97 1.43 8.16
N ASP A 31 -4.59 0.50 8.90
CA ASP A 31 -4.31 0.32 10.32
C ASP A 31 -2.84 -0.06 10.55
N SER A 32 -2.33 -1.00 9.76
CA SER A 32 -0.92 -1.43 9.84
C SER A 32 0.06 -0.31 9.47
N LEU A 33 -0.29 0.54 8.49
CA LEU A 33 0.52 1.72 8.15
C LEU A 33 0.50 2.76 9.27
N HIS A 34 -0.64 2.93 9.93
CA HIS A 34 -0.76 3.85 11.06
C HIS A 34 0.17 3.42 12.20
N GLU A 35 0.18 2.14 12.54
CA GLU A 35 1.07 1.57 13.56
C GLU A 35 2.56 1.71 13.20
N LEU A 36 2.93 1.61 11.91
CA LEU A 36 4.33 1.67 11.47
C LEU A 36 4.94 3.07 11.42
N PHE A 37 4.12 4.12 11.22
CA PHE A 37 4.62 5.47 10.93
C PHE A 37 4.19 6.55 11.92
N VAL A 38 3.21 6.30 12.78
CA VAL A 38 2.64 7.32 13.68
C VAL A 38 2.84 7.01 15.16
N PHE A 39 3.03 5.74 15.51
CA PHE A 39 3.53 5.32 16.83
C PHE A 39 5.03 5.01 16.76
#